data_AF-G3SNU3-F1
#
_entry.id   AF-G3SNU3-F1
#
_cell.length_a   1.000
_cell.length_b   1.000
_cell.length_c   1.000
_cell.angle_alpha   90.00
_cell.angle_beta   90.00
_cell.angle_gamma   90.00
#
_symmetry.space_group_name_H-M   'P 1'
#
loop_
_entity.id
_entity.type
_entity.pdbx_description
1 polymer ?
#
loop_
_entity_poly.entity_id
_entity_poly.type
_entity_poly.pdbx_seq_one_letter_code
_entity_poly.pdbx_strand_id
1 'polypeptide(L)'
;MRLLGLVVCLALGTVHSDEPRGKWTPVDPEVNMNVSEIISHWGFPSEEHLVETEDGYILCLQRIPHGRQNHSDKGPKQVVYLQHGLLTDASNWITNLANNSLGFILADAGFDVWMGNSRGNTWSRKHKTLSVSQDEFWAFSFDEMANYDLPASINFILNKTGQEQLYYVGHSQGATIGFIAFSRIPELAKRIKMFFALAPVVSLQFATSPLIKLAKIPDLIFKDVFGVKNFLPQSAVLKWLSTHVCTHVVLKKLCGNVMFILCGFNERNLNMSRVDVYLTHSPAGTSVQNMIHWSQAVRSPNFQAFDWGSIVKNYFHYHQKKPPICDMKDMPVPTAVWSGGRDWLADVLDVSILLTQITNLVYHKQLPEWEHLDFIWGLDAPWRMYNEIINLMRKYQ
;
A
#
# COMPACT_ATOMS: atom_id res chain seq x y z
N MET A 1 -18.67 -9.55 -11.13
CA MET A 1 -19.22 -9.04 -12.42
C MET A 1 -20.56 -8.31 -12.30
N ARG A 2 -21.57 -8.83 -11.57
CA ARG A 2 -22.91 -8.20 -11.50
C ARG A 2 -22.95 -6.85 -10.79
N LEU A 3 -22.12 -6.63 -9.76
CA LEU A 3 -22.06 -5.35 -9.04
C LEU A 3 -21.43 -4.23 -9.89
N LEU A 4 -20.36 -4.56 -10.65
CA LEU A 4 -19.73 -3.63 -11.59
C LEU A 4 -20.70 -3.23 -12.70
N GLY A 5 -21.50 -4.18 -13.20
CA GLY A 5 -22.57 -3.92 -14.17
C GLY A 5 -23.65 -2.98 -13.62
N LEU A 6 -24.00 -3.08 -12.34
CA LEU A 6 -24.97 -2.20 -11.68
C LEU A 6 -24.44 -0.77 -11.51
N VAL A 7 -23.17 -0.61 -11.14
CA VAL A 7 -22.50 0.70 -11.07
C VAL A 7 -22.36 1.32 -12.46
N VAL A 8 -22.03 0.52 -13.47
CA VAL A 8 -21.98 0.96 -14.88
C VAL A 8 -23.36 1.37 -15.39
N CYS A 9 -24.42 0.65 -15.07
CA CYS A 9 -25.79 1.04 -15.45
C CYS A 9 -26.25 2.33 -14.75
N LEU A 10 -25.90 2.52 -13.47
CA LEU A 10 -26.20 3.75 -12.74
C LEU A 10 -25.41 4.95 -13.29
N ALA A 11 -24.15 4.76 -13.68
CA ALA A 11 -23.33 5.79 -14.31
C ALA A 11 -23.78 6.11 -15.75
N LEU A 12 -24.21 5.12 -16.54
CA LEU A 12 -24.73 5.34 -17.89
C LEU A 12 -26.13 5.98 -17.89
N GLY A 13 -26.95 5.66 -16.89
CA GLY A 13 -28.29 6.20 -16.71
C GLY A 13 -28.29 7.70 -16.35
N THR A 14 -27.29 8.17 -15.61
CA THR A 14 -27.12 9.60 -15.31
C THR A 14 -26.48 10.39 -16.44
N VAL A 15 -25.71 9.74 -17.32
CA VAL A 15 -25.09 10.37 -18.50
C VAL A 15 -26.09 10.60 -19.64
N HIS A 16 -27.20 9.84 -19.69
CA HIS A 16 -28.24 10.01 -20.72
C HIS A 16 -29.27 11.11 -20.40
N SER A 17 -29.27 11.68 -19.18
CA SER A 17 -30.29 12.65 -18.77
C SER A 17 -29.89 14.12 -18.89
N ASP A 18 -28.62 14.44 -19.11
CA ASP A 18 -28.15 15.83 -19.26
C ASP A 18 -27.24 15.98 -20.49
N GLU A 19 -27.55 16.93 -21.38
CA GLU A 19 -26.65 17.36 -22.46
C GLU A 19 -25.27 17.75 -21.87
N PRO A 20 -24.15 17.20 -22.37
CA PRO A 20 -22.85 17.40 -21.73
C PRO A 20 -22.29 18.80 -22.03
N ARG A 21 -22.50 19.74 -21.10
CA ARG A 21 -21.89 21.09 -21.10
C ARG A 21 -20.51 21.11 -20.41
N GLY A 22 -19.64 20.13 -20.67
CA GLY A 22 -18.31 20.03 -20.05
C GLY A 22 -17.16 20.03 -21.07
N LYS A 23 -16.06 20.75 -20.78
CA LYS A 23 -14.81 20.67 -21.54
C LYS A 23 -13.96 19.47 -21.07
N TRP A 24 -13.32 18.77 -22.01
CA TRP A 24 -12.35 17.71 -21.74
C TRP A 24 -10.98 18.29 -21.42
N THR A 25 -10.31 17.80 -20.38
CA THR A 25 -8.89 18.10 -20.13
C THR A 25 -8.00 17.07 -20.84
N PRO A 26 -6.81 17.45 -21.36
CA PRO A 26 -5.83 16.48 -21.84
C PRO A 26 -5.54 15.41 -20.79
N VAL A 27 -5.43 14.15 -21.22
CA VAL A 27 -5.08 13.02 -20.34
C VAL A 27 -3.63 13.19 -19.89
N ASP A 28 -3.37 13.06 -18.59
CA ASP A 28 -2.00 13.11 -18.06
C ASP A 28 -1.17 11.94 -18.64
N PRO A 29 0.06 12.17 -19.14
CA PRO A 29 0.87 11.11 -19.74
C PRO A 29 1.14 9.94 -18.78
N GLU A 30 1.22 10.19 -17.47
CA GLU A 30 1.50 9.17 -16.45
C GLU A 30 0.38 8.13 -16.31
N VAL A 31 -0.82 8.42 -16.84
CA VAL A 31 -1.94 7.46 -16.92
C VAL A 31 -1.55 6.20 -17.69
N ASN A 32 -0.64 6.30 -18.66
CA ASN A 32 -0.24 5.19 -19.51
C ASN A 32 1.17 4.67 -19.23
N MET A 33 1.83 5.19 -18.20
CA MET A 33 3.21 4.85 -17.86
C MET A 33 3.25 3.75 -16.80
N ASN A 34 4.24 2.86 -16.85
CA ASN A 34 4.63 2.03 -15.72
C ASN A 34 5.41 2.85 -14.68
N VAL A 35 5.72 2.24 -13.53
CA VAL A 35 6.42 2.93 -12.42
C VAL A 35 7.78 3.49 -12.86
N SER A 36 8.57 2.73 -13.62
CA SER A 36 9.88 3.17 -14.14
C SER A 36 9.78 4.31 -15.17
N GLU A 37 8.75 4.29 -16.01
CA GLU A 37 8.44 5.35 -16.96
C GLU A 37 8.04 6.65 -16.23
N ILE A 38 7.25 6.56 -15.14
CA ILE A 38 6.90 7.73 -14.30
C ILE A 38 8.16 8.32 -13.66
N ILE A 39 9.04 7.48 -13.10
CA ILE A 39 10.32 7.95 -12.50
C ILE A 39 11.16 8.70 -13.55
N SER A 40 11.30 8.09 -14.73
CA SER A 40 12.08 8.66 -15.84
C SER A 40 11.43 9.95 -16.40
N HIS A 41 10.11 10.01 -16.46
CA HIS A 41 9.35 11.19 -16.89
C HIS A 41 9.67 12.42 -16.05
N TRP A 42 9.83 12.23 -14.73
CA TRP A 42 10.21 13.28 -13.80
C TRP A 42 11.73 13.58 -13.76
N GLY A 43 12.52 12.93 -14.62
CA GLY A 43 13.96 13.16 -14.76
C GLY A 43 14.82 12.49 -13.68
N PHE A 44 14.29 11.50 -12.96
CA PHE A 44 15.05 10.70 -12.00
C PHE A 44 15.61 9.42 -12.65
N PRO A 45 16.75 8.90 -12.16
CA PRO A 45 17.23 7.58 -12.54
C PRO A 45 16.26 6.50 -12.06
N SER A 46 15.98 5.51 -12.90
CA SER A 46 15.11 4.37 -12.57
C SER A 46 15.85 3.05 -12.76
N GLU A 47 15.74 2.16 -11.77
CA GLU A 47 16.17 0.77 -11.89
C GLU A 47 15.05 -0.18 -11.45
N GLU A 48 14.92 -1.32 -12.13
CA GLU A 48 14.02 -2.40 -11.76
C GLU A 48 14.82 -3.64 -11.33
N HIS A 49 14.39 -4.29 -10.26
CA HIS A 49 15.03 -5.50 -9.74
C HIS A 49 13.99 -6.58 -9.49
N LEU A 50 14.22 -7.78 -10.01
CA LEU A 50 13.38 -8.95 -9.75
C LEU A 50 13.93 -9.73 -8.57
N VAL A 51 13.09 -9.98 -7.56
CA VAL A 51 13.45 -10.67 -6.32
C VAL A 51 12.60 -11.93 -6.16
N GLU A 52 13.26 -13.07 -6.01
CA GLU A 52 12.59 -14.35 -5.73
C GLU A 52 12.39 -14.50 -4.20
N THR A 53 11.15 -14.75 -3.77
CA THR A 53 10.83 -15.10 -2.39
C THR A 53 11.12 -16.57 -2.13
N GLU A 54 11.28 -16.96 -0.87
CA GLU A 54 11.55 -18.35 -0.49
C GLU A 54 10.48 -19.32 -1.00
N ASP A 55 9.21 -18.88 -1.02
CA ASP A 55 8.08 -19.65 -1.52
C ASP A 55 7.86 -19.53 -3.04
N GLY A 56 8.71 -18.78 -3.76
CA GLY A 56 8.81 -18.82 -5.21
C GLY A 56 8.11 -17.69 -5.97
N TYR A 57 7.53 -16.69 -5.31
CA TYR A 57 7.03 -15.48 -5.97
C TYR A 57 8.19 -14.65 -6.50
N ILE A 58 7.96 -13.96 -7.62
CA ILE A 58 8.93 -13.04 -8.22
C ILE A 58 8.37 -11.64 -8.10
N LEU A 59 8.97 -10.86 -7.20
CA LEU A 59 8.57 -9.49 -6.88
C LEU A 59 9.37 -8.51 -7.75
N CYS A 60 8.71 -7.44 -8.18
CA CYS A 60 9.37 -6.34 -8.88
C CYS A 60 9.63 -5.17 -7.92
N LEU A 61 10.88 -4.95 -7.55
CA LEU A 61 11.31 -3.77 -6.80
C LEU A 61 11.71 -2.65 -7.76
N GLN A 62 11.34 -1.43 -7.40
CA GLN A 62 11.67 -0.21 -8.13
C GLN A 62 12.67 0.60 -7.31
N ARG A 63 13.65 1.23 -7.95
CA ARG A 63 14.69 1.99 -7.25
C ARG A 63 14.98 3.32 -7.92
N ILE A 64 15.09 4.36 -7.09
CA ILE A 64 15.61 5.68 -7.46
C ILE A 64 16.96 5.86 -6.74
N PRO A 65 18.10 5.55 -7.39
CA PRO A 65 19.40 5.50 -6.73
C PRO A 65 19.94 6.88 -6.30
N HIS A 66 19.47 7.97 -6.90
CA HIS A 66 19.81 9.35 -6.54
C HIS A 66 18.78 10.35 -7.05
N GLY A 67 18.77 11.55 -6.48
CA GLY A 67 17.94 12.67 -6.95
C GLY A 67 18.34 13.23 -8.31
N ARG A 68 17.56 14.18 -8.83
CA ARG A 68 17.74 14.76 -10.19
C ARG A 68 19.05 15.51 -10.35
N GLN A 69 19.48 16.18 -9.29
CA GLN A 69 20.80 16.81 -9.28
C GLN A 69 21.82 15.72 -8.95
N ASN A 70 22.71 15.45 -9.92
CA ASN A 70 23.71 14.39 -9.81
C ASN A 70 24.71 14.73 -8.68
N HIS A 71 24.38 14.35 -7.45
CA HIS A 71 25.27 14.40 -6.30
C HIS A 71 26.12 13.12 -6.29
N SER A 72 26.87 12.92 -7.39
CA SER A 72 27.73 11.75 -7.65
C SER A 72 28.85 11.56 -6.63
N ASP A 73 29.10 12.55 -5.75
CA ASP A 73 30.38 12.66 -5.04
C ASP A 73 30.31 12.41 -3.51
N LYS A 74 29.21 11.85 -2.97
CA LYS A 74 29.03 11.74 -1.49
C LYS A 74 29.10 10.32 -0.89
N GLY A 75 29.57 9.32 -1.63
CA GLY A 75 29.69 7.94 -1.14
C GLY A 75 28.36 7.19 -1.04
N PRO A 76 28.33 6.00 -0.39
CA PRO A 76 27.14 5.16 -0.28
C PRO A 76 25.99 5.89 0.44
N LYS A 77 24.85 6.02 -0.24
CA LYS A 77 23.66 6.66 0.31
C LYS A 77 22.93 5.72 1.27
N GLN A 78 22.28 6.29 2.28
CA GLN A 78 21.42 5.50 3.17
C GLN A 78 20.18 5.06 2.42
N VAL A 79 19.76 3.82 2.68
CA VAL A 79 18.65 3.18 1.99
C VAL A 79 17.33 3.49 2.71
N VAL A 80 16.30 3.82 1.93
CA VAL A 80 14.92 3.91 2.41
C VAL A 80 14.07 2.95 1.58
N TYR A 81 13.34 2.05 2.25
CA TYR A 81 12.39 1.14 1.64
C TYR A 81 10.95 1.62 1.89
N LEU A 82 10.19 1.81 0.81
CA LEU A 82 8.81 2.29 0.83
C LEU A 82 7.84 1.15 0.47
N GLN A 83 6.93 0.81 1.38
CA GLN A 83 5.96 -0.27 1.22
C GLN A 83 4.52 0.25 1.15
N HIS A 84 3.87 0.06 0.00
CA HIS A 84 2.50 0.48 -0.25
C HIS A 84 1.45 -0.30 0.58
N GLY A 85 0.21 0.19 0.55
CA GLY A 85 -0.92 -0.36 1.30
C GLY A 85 -1.77 -1.40 0.56
N LEU A 86 -2.96 -1.67 1.09
CA LEU A 86 -3.93 -2.60 0.52
C LEU A 86 -4.31 -2.18 -0.91
N LEU A 87 -4.35 -3.14 -1.85
CA LEU A 87 -4.79 -2.93 -3.24
C LEU A 87 -4.01 -1.87 -4.04
N THR A 88 -2.78 -1.54 -3.62
CA THR A 88 -1.97 -0.51 -4.29
C THR A 88 -0.64 -1.09 -4.78
N ASP A 89 0.25 -0.25 -5.30
CA ASP A 89 1.57 -0.62 -5.79
C ASP A 89 2.61 0.47 -5.47
N ALA A 90 3.83 0.28 -5.96
CA ALA A 90 4.94 1.23 -5.79
C ALA A 90 4.63 2.65 -6.31
N SER A 91 3.67 2.83 -7.22
CA SER A 91 3.34 4.13 -7.81
C SER A 91 2.81 5.13 -6.76
N ASN A 92 2.26 4.65 -5.63
CA ASN A 92 1.76 5.50 -4.54
C ASN A 92 2.79 6.54 -4.06
N TRP A 93 4.07 6.23 -4.17
CA TRP A 93 5.15 7.09 -3.70
C TRP A 93 5.60 8.15 -4.70
N ILE A 94 5.11 8.08 -5.94
CA ILE A 94 5.59 8.86 -7.09
C ILE A 94 4.47 9.37 -8.04
N THR A 95 3.19 9.23 -7.67
CA THR A 95 2.03 9.57 -8.52
C THR A 95 1.59 11.03 -8.44
N ASN A 96 2.34 11.86 -7.72
CA ASN A 96 2.23 13.30 -7.72
C ASN A 96 3.44 13.94 -8.44
N LEU A 97 3.65 15.24 -8.27
CA LEU A 97 4.79 15.94 -8.84
C LEU A 97 6.06 15.59 -8.05
N ALA A 98 7.22 15.82 -8.68
CA ALA A 98 8.52 15.61 -8.05
C ALA A 98 8.70 16.29 -6.67
N ASN A 99 8.04 17.42 -6.41
CA ASN A 99 8.14 18.16 -5.16
C ASN A 99 7.09 17.78 -4.10
N ASN A 100 6.14 16.89 -4.42
CA ASN A 100 5.11 16.44 -3.47
C ASN A 100 4.87 14.92 -3.48
N SER A 101 5.86 14.16 -3.93
CA SER A 101 5.90 12.71 -3.87
C SER A 101 7.07 12.23 -3.02
N LEU A 102 6.80 11.43 -1.99
CA LEU A 102 7.79 11.04 -0.99
C LEU A 102 9.02 10.36 -1.63
N GLY A 103 8.82 9.48 -2.64
CA GLY A 103 9.93 8.80 -3.31
C GLY A 103 10.90 9.77 -3.97
N PHE A 104 10.38 10.78 -4.67
CA PHE A 104 11.20 11.82 -5.32
C PHE A 104 11.87 12.75 -4.31
N ILE A 105 11.14 13.17 -3.27
CA ILE A 105 11.66 14.07 -2.23
C ILE A 105 12.79 13.40 -1.43
N LEU A 106 12.69 12.11 -1.12
CA LEU A 106 13.76 11.35 -0.47
C LEU A 106 15.01 11.24 -1.37
N ALA A 107 14.82 10.96 -2.66
CA ALA A 107 15.94 10.88 -3.60
C ALA A 107 16.68 12.23 -3.72
N ASP A 108 15.94 13.33 -3.88
CA ASP A 108 16.51 14.69 -3.88
C ASP A 108 17.12 15.08 -2.52
N ALA A 109 16.64 14.49 -1.41
CA ALA A 109 17.22 14.66 -0.08
C ALA A 109 18.50 13.84 0.17
N GLY A 110 18.92 13.00 -0.78
CA GLY A 110 20.18 12.27 -0.76
C GLY A 110 20.08 10.80 -0.31
N PHE A 111 18.89 10.21 -0.32
CA PHE A 111 18.69 8.78 0.00
C PHE A 111 18.71 7.90 -1.26
N ASP A 112 19.06 6.61 -1.08
CA ASP A 112 18.84 5.55 -2.07
C ASP A 112 17.45 4.95 -1.83
N VAL A 113 16.49 5.25 -2.71
CA VAL A 113 15.08 4.94 -2.48
C VAL A 113 14.71 3.65 -3.19
N TRP A 114 14.17 2.71 -2.43
CA TRP A 114 13.62 1.45 -2.92
C TRP A 114 12.12 1.39 -2.63
N MET A 115 11.34 0.90 -3.59
CA MET A 115 9.90 0.77 -3.49
C MET A 115 9.50 -0.68 -3.75
N GLY A 116 8.82 -1.28 -2.77
CA GLY A 116 8.35 -2.65 -2.82
C GLY A 116 7.04 -2.81 -3.58
N ASN A 117 6.83 -4.00 -4.16
CA ASN A 117 5.54 -4.42 -4.69
C ASN A 117 5.15 -5.77 -4.08
N SER A 118 4.05 -5.80 -3.34
CA SER A 118 3.54 -7.04 -2.73
C SER A 118 3.08 -8.04 -3.78
N ARG A 119 3.28 -9.33 -3.50
CA ARG A 119 2.79 -10.44 -4.33
C ARG A 119 1.33 -10.25 -4.75
N GLY A 120 1.05 -10.54 -6.02
CA GLY A 120 -0.29 -10.47 -6.61
C GLY A 120 -0.74 -9.09 -7.10
N ASN A 121 0.00 -8.01 -6.85
CA ASN A 121 -0.28 -6.71 -7.48
C ASN A 121 0.20 -6.68 -8.95
N THR A 122 -0.09 -5.62 -9.71
CA THR A 122 0.25 -5.48 -11.14
C THR A 122 1.67 -5.96 -11.51
N TRP A 123 2.66 -5.67 -10.67
CA TRP A 123 4.09 -5.87 -10.98
C TRP A 123 4.69 -7.14 -10.38
N SER A 124 4.07 -7.70 -9.35
CA SER A 124 4.55 -8.88 -8.61
C SER A 124 3.62 -10.09 -8.81
N ARG A 125 3.25 -10.36 -10.08
CA ARG A 125 2.33 -11.44 -10.49
C ARG A 125 3.01 -12.58 -11.25
N LYS A 126 4.21 -12.94 -10.82
CA LYS A 126 4.97 -14.06 -11.38
C LYS A 126 5.41 -14.99 -10.25
N HIS A 127 5.56 -16.26 -10.58
CA HIS A 127 6.03 -17.30 -9.68
C HIS A 127 6.93 -18.25 -10.46
N LYS A 128 7.87 -18.89 -9.78
CA LYS A 128 8.83 -19.83 -10.38
C LYS A 128 8.15 -21.03 -11.05
N THR A 129 7.07 -21.49 -10.44
CA THR A 129 6.34 -22.72 -10.81
C THR A 129 4.85 -22.50 -11.09
N LEU A 130 4.15 -21.67 -10.31
CA LEU A 130 2.70 -21.48 -10.39
C LEU A 130 2.32 -20.45 -11.46
N SER A 131 1.22 -20.71 -12.15
CA SER A 131 0.57 -19.76 -13.04
C SER A 131 -0.46 -18.92 -12.27
N VAL A 132 -0.66 -17.66 -12.70
CA VAL A 132 -1.74 -16.77 -12.21
C VAL A 132 -3.15 -17.35 -12.43
N SER A 133 -3.29 -18.38 -13.26
CA SER A 133 -4.55 -19.09 -13.48
C SER A 133 -4.83 -20.19 -12.45
N GLN A 134 -3.86 -20.55 -11.60
CA GLN A 134 -4.01 -21.56 -10.55
C GLN A 134 -4.51 -20.94 -9.24
N ASP A 135 -5.30 -21.67 -8.47
CA ASP A 135 -5.88 -21.17 -7.22
C ASP A 135 -4.79 -20.99 -6.16
N GLU A 136 -3.79 -21.88 -6.16
CA GLU A 136 -2.64 -21.89 -5.26
C GLU A 136 -1.78 -20.63 -5.38
N PHE A 137 -1.72 -20.02 -6.56
CA PHE A 137 -1.04 -18.73 -6.78
C PHE A 137 -1.68 -17.60 -5.96
N TRP A 138 -2.94 -17.72 -5.59
CA TRP A 138 -3.68 -16.66 -4.87
C TRP A 138 -3.94 -17.02 -3.40
N ALA A 139 -3.39 -18.14 -2.92
CA ALA A 139 -3.55 -18.62 -1.55
C ALA A 139 -2.58 -17.92 -0.58
N PHE A 140 -2.61 -16.58 -0.56
CA PHE A 140 -1.78 -15.75 0.31
C PHE A 140 -2.57 -14.58 0.91
N SER A 141 -2.04 -13.97 1.95
CA SER A 141 -2.51 -12.75 2.61
C SER A 141 -1.32 -11.86 2.99
N PHE A 142 -1.55 -10.81 3.79
CA PHE A 142 -0.47 -10.00 4.36
C PHE A 142 0.47 -10.78 5.31
N ASP A 143 0.09 -11.98 5.78
CA ASP A 143 1.01 -12.87 6.50
C ASP A 143 2.19 -13.27 5.62
N GLU A 144 1.92 -13.82 4.44
CA GLU A 144 2.98 -14.23 3.52
C GLU A 144 3.79 -13.03 3.00
N MET A 145 3.16 -11.86 2.85
CA MET A 145 3.89 -10.62 2.53
C MET A 145 4.89 -10.26 3.63
N ALA A 146 4.53 -10.42 4.91
CA ALA A 146 5.42 -10.15 6.03
C ALA A 146 6.50 -11.24 6.20
N ASN A 147 6.13 -12.50 6.00
CA ASN A 147 7.02 -13.64 6.25
C ASN A 147 7.98 -13.94 5.09
N TYR A 148 7.66 -13.53 3.86
CA TYR A 148 8.45 -13.89 2.67
C TYR A 148 8.79 -12.69 1.79
N ASP A 149 7.82 -11.83 1.45
CA ASP A 149 8.10 -10.71 0.54
C ASP A 149 9.08 -9.73 1.16
N LEU A 150 8.81 -9.32 2.42
CA LEU A 150 9.61 -8.31 3.08
C LEU A 150 11.05 -8.79 3.41
N PRO A 151 11.28 -10.00 3.96
CA PRO A 151 12.62 -10.53 4.15
C PRO A 151 13.40 -10.66 2.84
N ALA A 152 12.79 -11.21 1.78
CA ALA A 152 13.47 -11.37 0.48
C ALA A 152 13.87 -10.00 -0.10
N SER A 153 12.96 -9.03 -0.07
CA SER A 153 13.17 -7.68 -0.57
C SER A 153 14.30 -6.97 0.19
N ILE A 154 14.24 -6.94 1.53
CA ILE A 154 15.24 -6.25 2.35
C ILE A 154 16.61 -6.91 2.21
N ASN A 155 16.69 -8.24 2.30
CA ASN A 155 17.97 -8.94 2.19
C ASN A 155 18.62 -8.73 0.81
N PHE A 156 17.81 -8.72 -0.26
CA PHE A 156 18.29 -8.36 -1.59
C PHE A 156 18.88 -6.95 -1.62
N ILE A 157 18.18 -5.96 -1.06
CA ILE A 157 18.62 -4.56 -1.06
C ILE A 157 19.92 -4.39 -0.27
N LEU A 158 20.01 -4.95 0.93
CA LEU A 158 21.20 -4.87 1.78
C LEU A 158 22.41 -5.51 1.09
N ASN A 159 22.22 -6.68 0.46
CA ASN A 159 23.27 -7.33 -0.33
C ASN A 159 23.68 -6.49 -1.56
N LYS A 160 22.71 -5.90 -2.26
CA LYS A 160 22.96 -5.09 -3.47
C LYS A 160 23.70 -3.79 -3.16
N THR A 161 23.39 -3.18 -2.02
CA THR A 161 23.90 -1.85 -1.64
C THR A 161 25.12 -1.91 -0.72
N GLY A 162 25.35 -3.04 -0.05
CA GLY A 162 26.38 -3.20 0.97
C GLY A 162 26.03 -2.52 2.31
N GLN A 163 24.82 -1.97 2.46
CA GLN A 163 24.35 -1.38 3.70
C GLN A 163 23.99 -2.48 4.71
N GLU A 164 24.23 -2.23 6.00
CA GLU A 164 23.87 -3.18 7.07
C GLU A 164 22.44 -3.02 7.56
N GLN A 165 21.88 -1.82 7.40
CA GLN A 165 20.53 -1.45 7.83
C GLN A 165 19.89 -0.45 6.85
N LEU A 166 18.56 -0.36 6.87
CA LEU A 166 17.78 0.60 6.09
C LEU A 166 16.67 1.26 6.92
N TYR A 167 16.10 2.36 6.42
CA TYR A 167 14.87 2.93 6.96
C TYR A 167 13.66 2.29 6.27
N TYR A 168 12.61 1.98 7.03
CA TYR A 168 11.38 1.41 6.49
C TYR A 168 10.23 2.40 6.63
N VAL A 169 9.53 2.68 5.53
CA VAL A 169 8.30 3.48 5.52
C VAL A 169 7.17 2.62 5.01
N GLY A 170 6.13 2.42 5.81
CA GLY A 170 4.95 1.63 5.44
C GLY A 170 3.69 2.47 5.52
N HIS A 171 2.87 2.45 4.47
CA HIS A 171 1.52 3.02 4.48
C HIS A 171 0.47 1.93 4.61
N SER A 172 -0.53 2.12 5.48
CA SER A 172 -1.69 1.22 5.58
C SER A 172 -1.27 -0.24 5.81
N GLN A 173 -1.67 -1.19 4.94
CA GLN A 173 -1.21 -2.58 4.97
C GLN A 173 0.34 -2.71 4.94
N GLY A 174 1.05 -1.77 4.32
CA GLY A 174 2.51 -1.74 4.38
C GLY A 174 3.02 -1.61 5.81
N ALA A 175 2.36 -0.79 6.64
CA ALA A 175 2.70 -0.74 8.06
C ALA A 175 2.37 -2.05 8.77
N THR A 176 1.22 -2.68 8.47
CA THR A 176 0.83 -4.00 8.99
C THR A 176 1.89 -5.06 8.71
N ILE A 177 2.39 -5.11 7.48
CA ILE A 177 3.46 -6.03 7.04
C ILE A 177 4.72 -5.78 7.87
N GLY A 178 5.11 -4.51 8.05
CA GLY A 178 6.23 -4.13 8.92
C GLY A 178 6.06 -4.59 10.36
N PHE A 179 4.90 -4.33 10.98
CA PHE A 179 4.62 -4.77 12.36
C PHE A 179 4.71 -6.28 12.53
N ILE A 180 4.16 -7.06 11.60
CA ILE A 180 4.23 -8.53 11.64
C ILE A 180 5.69 -8.98 11.49
N ALA A 181 6.39 -8.51 10.46
CA ALA A 181 7.74 -8.99 10.17
C ALA A 181 8.73 -8.61 11.28
N PHE A 182 8.65 -7.37 11.80
CA PHE A 182 9.60 -6.87 12.80
C PHE A 182 9.32 -7.36 14.22
N SER A 183 8.12 -7.90 14.50
CA SER A 183 7.83 -8.62 15.75
C SER A 183 8.19 -10.10 15.66
N ARG A 184 7.98 -10.74 14.51
CA ARG A 184 8.16 -12.20 14.35
C ARG A 184 9.55 -12.62 13.88
N ILE A 185 10.31 -11.74 13.23
CA ILE A 185 11.60 -12.05 12.62
C ILE A 185 12.69 -11.14 13.21
N PRO A 186 13.25 -11.47 14.38
CA PRO A 186 14.23 -10.61 15.08
C PRO A 186 15.45 -10.26 14.25
N GLU A 187 15.93 -11.18 13.39
CA GLU A 187 17.07 -10.93 12.50
C GLU A 187 16.75 -9.87 11.44
N LEU A 188 15.50 -9.79 10.98
CA LEU A 188 15.07 -8.73 10.06
C LEU A 188 14.90 -7.40 10.80
N ALA A 189 14.32 -7.43 12.01
CA ALA A 189 14.12 -6.23 12.83
C ALA A 189 15.44 -5.51 13.12
N LYS A 190 16.54 -6.25 13.35
CA LYS A 190 17.90 -5.69 13.52
C LYS A 190 18.40 -4.91 12.29
N ARG A 191 17.87 -5.19 11.11
CA ARG A 191 18.22 -4.52 9.85
C ARG A 191 17.44 -3.22 9.62
N ILE A 192 16.52 -2.85 10.51
CA ILE A 192 15.72 -1.63 10.39
C ILE A 192 16.26 -0.57 11.34
N LYS A 193 16.73 0.56 10.79
CA LYS A 193 17.17 1.72 11.58
C LYS A 193 15.99 2.38 12.30
N MET A 194 14.91 2.61 11.57
CA MET A 194 13.68 3.21 12.07
C MET A 194 12.51 2.83 11.17
N PHE A 195 11.35 2.62 11.77
CA PHE A 195 10.08 2.35 11.10
C PHE A 195 9.19 3.60 11.13
N PHE A 196 8.86 4.14 9.97
CA PHE A 196 7.89 5.20 9.76
C PHE A 196 6.55 4.59 9.34
N ALA A 197 5.58 4.57 10.25
CA ALA A 197 4.26 3.99 10.02
C ALA A 197 3.24 5.08 9.70
N LEU A 198 2.71 5.08 8.47
CA LEU A 198 1.78 6.08 7.96
C LEU A 198 0.38 5.46 7.87
N ALA A 199 -0.59 6.00 8.62
CA ALA A 199 -1.93 5.40 8.76
C ALA A 199 -1.86 3.89 9.09
N PRO A 200 -1.21 3.49 10.19
CA PRO A 200 -1.00 2.08 10.49
C PRO A 200 -2.30 1.34 10.78
N VAL A 201 -2.48 0.17 10.18
CA VAL A 201 -3.65 -0.70 10.41
C VAL A 201 -3.22 -1.98 11.11
N VAL A 202 -3.56 -2.13 12.38
CA VAL A 202 -3.31 -3.35 13.19
C VAL A 202 -4.62 -3.91 13.76
N SER A 203 -5.59 -3.03 14.02
CA SER A 203 -6.95 -3.38 14.40
C SER A 203 -7.92 -2.60 13.51
N LEU A 204 -9.10 -3.18 13.29
CA LEU A 204 -10.19 -2.59 12.50
C LEU A 204 -11.52 -2.64 13.29
N GLN A 205 -11.46 -2.61 14.62
CA GLN A 205 -12.65 -2.73 15.47
C GLN A 205 -13.52 -1.48 15.41
N PHE A 206 -12.91 -0.31 15.27
CA PHE A 206 -13.57 0.99 15.27
C PHE A 206 -13.60 1.66 13.89
N ALA A 207 -12.91 1.07 12.91
CA ALA A 207 -12.95 1.49 11.52
C ALA A 207 -14.39 1.61 10.98
N THR A 208 -14.64 2.68 10.23
CA THR A 208 -15.96 3.03 9.67
C THR A 208 -16.03 2.89 8.15
N SER A 209 -14.91 2.53 7.53
CA SER A 209 -14.78 2.33 6.09
C SER A 209 -15.85 1.38 5.51
N PRO A 210 -16.32 1.61 4.27
CA PRO A 210 -17.16 0.64 3.56
C PRO A 210 -16.55 -0.77 3.41
N LEU A 211 -15.21 -0.92 3.48
CA LEU A 211 -14.57 -2.24 3.54
C LEU A 211 -15.02 -3.07 4.75
N ILE A 212 -15.34 -2.41 5.86
CA ILE A 212 -15.85 -3.06 7.08
C ILE A 212 -17.21 -3.70 6.85
N LYS A 213 -18.02 -3.16 5.92
CA LYS A 213 -19.29 -3.79 5.54
C LYS A 213 -19.07 -5.06 4.72
N LEU A 214 -18.09 -5.05 3.81
CA LEU A 214 -17.71 -6.26 3.05
C LEU A 214 -17.14 -7.33 3.98
N ALA A 215 -16.37 -6.93 4.99
CA ALA A 215 -15.79 -7.81 6.01
C ALA A 215 -16.82 -8.59 6.86
N LYS A 216 -18.06 -8.12 6.92
CA LYS A 216 -19.16 -8.78 7.65
C LYS A 216 -19.80 -9.92 6.85
N ILE A 217 -19.49 -10.06 5.57
CA ILE A 217 -19.99 -11.16 4.72
C ILE A 217 -19.30 -12.46 5.15
N PRO A 218 -20.04 -13.57 5.36
CA PRO A 218 -19.45 -14.87 5.65
C PRO A 218 -18.47 -15.33 4.55
N ASP A 219 -17.36 -15.95 4.94
CA ASP A 219 -16.25 -16.30 4.04
C ASP A 219 -16.68 -17.18 2.87
N LEU A 220 -17.64 -18.09 3.10
CA LEU A 220 -18.25 -18.93 2.06
C LEU A 220 -18.93 -18.07 0.98
N ILE A 221 -19.79 -17.14 1.40
CA ILE A 221 -20.50 -16.24 0.49
C ILE A 221 -19.50 -15.30 -0.22
N PHE A 222 -18.47 -14.84 0.49
CA PHE A 222 -17.42 -14.01 -0.10
C PHE A 222 -16.71 -14.75 -1.24
N LYS A 223 -16.34 -16.03 -1.01
CA LYS A 223 -15.72 -16.88 -2.05
C LYS A 223 -16.69 -17.19 -3.20
N ASP A 224 -17.98 -17.39 -2.92
CA ASP A 224 -18.96 -17.62 -3.99
C ASP A 224 -19.12 -16.40 -4.91
N VAL A 225 -19.00 -15.18 -4.36
CA VAL A 225 -19.16 -13.93 -5.12
C VAL A 225 -17.88 -13.54 -5.86
N PHE A 226 -16.72 -13.64 -5.21
CA PHE A 226 -15.44 -13.12 -5.71
C PHE A 226 -14.49 -14.22 -6.22
N GLY A 227 -14.82 -15.49 -6.05
CA GLY A 227 -13.94 -16.62 -6.33
C GLY A 227 -12.87 -16.79 -5.25
N VAL A 228 -11.76 -17.44 -5.62
CA VAL A 228 -10.62 -17.72 -4.72
C VAL A 228 -9.29 -17.15 -5.24
N LYS A 229 -9.33 -16.40 -6.34
CA LYS A 229 -8.15 -15.89 -7.04
C LYS A 229 -7.87 -14.42 -6.71
N ASN A 230 -7.81 -13.58 -7.73
CA ASN A 230 -7.55 -12.15 -7.61
C ASN A 230 -8.80 -11.38 -7.21
N PHE A 231 -8.61 -10.40 -6.32
CA PHE A 231 -9.59 -9.40 -5.97
C PHE A 231 -9.18 -8.06 -6.56
N LEU A 232 -10.09 -7.48 -7.37
CA LEU A 232 -9.94 -6.17 -8.02
C LEU A 232 -8.57 -5.93 -8.70
N PRO A 233 -8.15 -6.76 -9.67
CA PRO A 233 -6.99 -6.43 -10.49
C PRO A 233 -7.27 -5.20 -11.37
N GLN A 234 -6.22 -4.49 -11.80
CA GLN A 234 -6.35 -3.54 -12.90
C GLN A 234 -6.98 -4.23 -14.12
N SER A 235 -7.90 -3.54 -14.78
CA SER A 235 -8.63 -4.08 -15.95
C SER A 235 -8.74 -3.03 -17.05
N ALA A 236 -8.82 -3.49 -18.31
CA ALA A 236 -9.01 -2.60 -19.46
C ALA A 236 -10.27 -1.72 -19.32
N VAL A 237 -11.32 -2.24 -18.67
CA VAL A 237 -12.56 -1.49 -18.38
C VAL A 237 -12.32 -0.38 -17.35
N LEU A 238 -11.61 -0.66 -16.26
CA LEU A 238 -11.23 0.36 -15.26
C LEU A 238 -10.36 1.44 -15.89
N LYS A 239 -9.37 1.05 -16.72
CA LYS A 239 -8.51 1.98 -17.46
C LYS A 239 -9.30 2.83 -18.45
N TRP A 240 -10.25 2.24 -19.18
CA TRP A 240 -11.12 2.96 -20.11
C TRP A 240 -12.02 3.97 -19.38
N LEU A 241 -12.66 3.55 -18.28
CA LEU A 241 -13.47 4.43 -17.45
C LEU A 241 -12.63 5.60 -16.89
N SER A 242 -11.43 5.32 -16.38
CA SER A 242 -10.50 6.35 -15.89
C SER A 242 -10.17 7.39 -16.97
N THR A 243 -9.81 6.95 -18.17
CA THR A 243 -9.38 7.83 -19.27
C THR A 243 -10.51 8.61 -19.94
N HIS A 244 -11.70 7.99 -20.09
CA HIS A 244 -12.79 8.55 -20.90
C HIS A 244 -13.98 9.08 -20.08
N VAL A 245 -14.07 8.76 -18.78
CA VAL A 245 -15.13 9.26 -17.89
C VAL A 245 -14.55 10.24 -16.88
N CYS A 246 -13.39 9.93 -16.30
CA CYS A 246 -12.81 10.71 -15.21
C CYS A 246 -12.02 11.95 -15.62
N THR A 247 -11.83 12.17 -16.92
CA THR A 247 -11.30 13.42 -17.48
C THR A 247 -12.38 14.50 -17.64
N HIS A 248 -13.66 14.16 -17.52
CA HIS A 248 -14.78 15.10 -17.64
C HIS A 248 -14.99 15.91 -16.34
N VAL A 249 -15.01 17.24 -16.43
CA VAL A 249 -15.00 18.17 -15.27
C VAL A 249 -16.11 17.91 -14.24
N VAL A 250 -17.33 17.59 -14.69
CA VAL A 250 -18.47 17.30 -13.80
C VAL A 250 -18.36 15.89 -13.19
N LEU A 251 -17.82 14.94 -13.94
CA LEU A 251 -17.73 13.53 -13.53
C LEU A 251 -16.46 13.26 -12.71
N LYS A 252 -15.48 14.17 -12.66
CA LYS A 252 -14.32 14.08 -11.75
C LYS A 252 -14.74 13.85 -10.29
N LYS A 253 -15.86 14.45 -9.85
CA LYS A 253 -16.43 14.21 -8.52
C LYS A 253 -17.08 12.82 -8.38
N LEU A 254 -17.72 12.32 -9.44
CA LEU A 254 -18.29 10.95 -9.47
C LEU A 254 -17.22 9.86 -9.62
N CYS A 255 -16.08 10.22 -10.21
CA CYS A 255 -14.90 9.39 -10.39
C CYS A 255 -14.05 9.27 -9.12
N GLY A 256 -14.50 9.80 -7.99
CA GLY A 256 -14.09 9.30 -6.67
C GLY A 256 -14.36 7.79 -6.59
N ASN A 257 -13.44 6.99 -7.13
CA ASN A 257 -13.54 5.55 -7.36
C ASN A 257 -13.75 4.79 -6.04
N VAL A 258 -14.06 3.51 -6.19
CA VAL A 258 -13.96 2.44 -5.20
C VAL A 258 -12.82 2.69 -4.21
N MET A 259 -11.57 3.02 -4.60
CA MET A 259 -10.51 3.26 -3.60
C MET A 259 -10.74 4.48 -2.71
N PHE A 260 -11.21 5.60 -3.26
CA PHE A 260 -11.57 6.78 -2.47
C PHE A 260 -12.76 6.50 -1.54
N ILE A 261 -13.75 5.74 -2.03
CA ILE A 261 -14.91 5.31 -1.25
C ILE A 261 -14.53 4.27 -0.18
N LEU A 262 -13.64 3.33 -0.50
CA LEU A 262 -13.24 2.24 0.39
C LEU A 262 -12.28 2.71 1.47
N CYS A 263 -11.36 3.63 1.18
CA CYS A 263 -10.35 4.06 2.14
C CYS A 263 -10.71 5.36 2.87
N GLY A 264 -11.52 6.23 2.27
CA GLY A 264 -11.73 7.60 2.75
C GLY A 264 -10.74 8.56 2.10
N PHE A 265 -11.21 9.77 1.76
CA PHE A 265 -10.41 10.78 1.08
C PHE A 265 -10.84 12.20 1.40
N ASN A 266 -9.86 13.10 1.45
CA ASN A 266 -10.08 14.51 1.70
C ASN A 266 -10.09 15.30 0.39
N GLU A 267 -11.28 15.61 -0.14
CA GLU A 267 -11.44 16.42 -1.37
C GLU A 267 -10.65 17.74 -1.34
N ARG A 268 -10.45 18.34 -0.16
CA ARG A 268 -9.73 19.62 -0.03
C ARG A 268 -8.22 19.47 -0.12
N ASN A 269 -7.70 18.27 0.10
CA ASN A 269 -6.27 17.99 0.15
C ASN A 269 -5.83 17.04 -0.96
N LEU A 270 -6.70 16.73 -1.93
CA LEU A 270 -6.39 15.89 -3.07
C LEU A 270 -6.25 16.74 -4.34
N ASN A 271 -5.24 16.45 -5.18
CA ASN A 271 -5.16 17.07 -6.49
C ASN A 271 -6.20 16.48 -7.45
N MET A 272 -7.37 17.12 -7.53
CA MET A 272 -8.47 16.68 -8.40
C MET A 272 -8.11 16.65 -9.90
N SER A 273 -7.01 17.30 -10.31
CA SER A 273 -6.53 17.23 -11.69
C SER A 273 -5.75 15.96 -12.02
N ARG A 274 -5.26 15.22 -11.01
CA ARG A 274 -4.49 13.97 -11.17
C ARG A 274 -5.29 12.70 -10.85
N VAL A 275 -6.60 12.84 -10.66
CA VAL A 275 -7.47 11.70 -10.33
C VAL A 275 -7.34 10.58 -11.35
N ASP A 276 -7.29 10.90 -12.64
CA ASP A 276 -7.05 9.93 -13.73
C ASP A 276 -5.76 9.10 -13.53
N VAL A 277 -4.67 9.72 -13.07
CA VAL A 277 -3.42 9.03 -12.71
C VAL A 277 -3.65 8.07 -11.55
N TYR A 278 -4.20 8.55 -10.43
CA TYR A 278 -4.42 7.72 -9.25
C TYR A 278 -5.31 6.50 -9.55
N LEU A 279 -6.39 6.70 -10.31
CA LEU A 279 -7.35 5.65 -10.63
C LEU A 279 -6.84 4.61 -11.61
N THR A 280 -5.88 4.98 -12.45
CA THR A 280 -5.30 4.05 -13.43
C THR A 280 -4.27 3.14 -12.77
N HIS A 281 -3.64 3.60 -11.69
CA HIS A 281 -2.68 2.82 -10.92
C HIS A 281 -3.31 2.08 -9.73
N SER A 282 -4.40 2.60 -9.16
CA SER A 282 -5.12 1.98 -8.03
C SER A 282 -6.60 1.67 -8.34
N PRO A 283 -7.08 0.43 -8.13
CA PRO A 283 -6.43 -0.68 -7.41
C PRO A 283 -5.48 -1.53 -8.27
N ALA A 284 -4.29 -1.86 -7.76
CA ALA A 284 -3.28 -2.68 -8.42
C ALA A 284 -3.49 -4.21 -8.27
N GLY A 285 -4.48 -4.62 -7.47
CA GLY A 285 -4.84 -6.03 -7.25
C GLY A 285 -4.26 -6.66 -5.98
N THR A 286 -4.99 -7.63 -5.45
CA THR A 286 -4.61 -8.46 -4.30
C THR A 286 -5.30 -9.83 -4.41
N SER A 287 -5.12 -10.76 -3.47
CA SER A 287 -5.86 -12.02 -3.43
C SER A 287 -7.21 -11.89 -2.71
N VAL A 288 -8.16 -12.75 -3.05
CA VAL A 288 -9.38 -12.92 -2.25
C VAL A 288 -9.04 -13.37 -0.83
N GLN A 289 -8.04 -14.23 -0.66
CA GLN A 289 -7.60 -14.66 0.66
C GLN A 289 -7.11 -13.50 1.53
N ASN A 290 -6.42 -12.51 0.97
CA ASN A 290 -6.02 -11.29 1.70
C ASN A 290 -7.25 -10.49 2.19
N MET A 291 -8.29 -10.38 1.36
CA MET A 291 -9.54 -9.72 1.77
C MET A 291 -10.28 -10.50 2.87
N ILE A 292 -10.24 -11.83 2.82
CA ILE A 292 -10.79 -12.67 3.88
C ILE A 292 -9.99 -12.50 5.17
N HIS A 293 -8.66 -12.38 5.08
CA HIS A 293 -7.83 -12.12 6.27
C HIS A 293 -8.21 -10.78 6.92
N TRP A 294 -8.38 -9.71 6.15
CA TRP A 294 -8.93 -8.46 6.69
C TRP A 294 -10.33 -8.61 7.28
N SER A 295 -11.17 -9.46 6.67
CA SER A 295 -12.50 -9.78 7.21
C SER A 295 -12.44 -10.52 8.54
N GLN A 296 -11.44 -11.39 8.73
CA GLN A 296 -11.15 -12.03 10.01
C GLN A 296 -10.66 -11.01 11.04
N ALA A 297 -9.79 -10.07 10.67
CA ALA A 297 -9.30 -9.01 11.55
C ALA A 297 -10.44 -8.10 12.07
N VAL A 298 -11.47 -7.83 11.26
CA VAL A 298 -12.67 -7.08 11.69
C VAL A 298 -13.50 -7.86 12.72
N ARG A 299 -13.55 -9.19 12.61
CA ARG A 299 -14.38 -10.05 13.48
C ARG A 299 -13.64 -10.55 14.71
N SER A 300 -12.31 -10.50 14.70
CA SER A 300 -11.44 -10.97 15.77
C SER A 300 -11.06 -9.82 16.70
N PRO A 301 -11.06 -10.02 18.02
CA PRO A 301 -10.49 -9.04 18.94
C PRO A 301 -8.95 -8.98 18.87
N ASN A 302 -8.33 -10.00 18.29
CA ASN A 302 -6.88 -10.14 18.22
C ASN A 302 -6.35 -9.82 16.82
N PHE A 303 -5.23 -9.13 16.77
CA PHE A 303 -4.38 -9.09 15.59
C PHE A 303 -3.58 -10.39 15.49
N GLN A 304 -3.89 -11.22 14.49
CA GLN A 304 -3.39 -12.59 14.38
C GLN A 304 -3.19 -12.99 12.93
N ALA A 305 -2.54 -14.13 12.72
CA ALA A 305 -2.42 -14.73 11.39
C ALA A 305 -3.76 -15.24 10.84
N PHE A 306 -3.76 -15.60 9.55
CA PHE A 306 -4.94 -16.03 8.82
C PHE A 306 -5.54 -17.32 9.39
N ASP A 307 -6.84 -17.36 9.61
CA ASP A 307 -7.55 -18.60 9.93
C ASP A 307 -7.89 -19.35 8.64
N TRP A 308 -7.29 -20.52 8.46
CA TRP A 308 -7.51 -21.38 7.29
C TRP A 308 -8.86 -22.12 7.32
N GLY A 309 -9.67 -21.89 8.37
CA GLY A 309 -11.05 -22.35 8.49
C GLY A 309 -11.21 -23.73 9.11
N SER A 310 -10.12 -24.38 9.52
CA SER A 310 -10.18 -25.62 10.31
C SER A 310 -8.92 -25.85 11.15
N ILE A 311 -9.07 -26.60 12.24
CA ILE A 311 -7.95 -26.99 13.12
C ILE A 311 -6.84 -27.70 12.33
N VAL A 312 -7.21 -28.57 11.39
CA VAL A 312 -6.25 -29.35 10.59
C VAL A 312 -5.45 -28.44 9.67
N LYS A 313 -6.10 -27.48 9.01
CA LYS A 313 -5.42 -26.52 8.12
C LYS A 313 -4.54 -25.56 8.92
N ASN A 314 -5.03 -25.02 10.04
CA ASN A 314 -4.21 -24.19 10.92
C ASN A 314 -2.99 -24.95 11.45
N TYR A 315 -3.14 -26.24 11.79
CA TYR A 315 -2.01 -27.06 12.22
C TYR A 315 -1.00 -27.32 11.09
N PHE A 316 -1.47 -27.47 9.85
CA PHE A 316 -0.59 -27.60 8.68
C PHE A 316 0.26 -26.35 8.45
N HIS A 317 -0.32 -25.16 8.60
CA HIS A 317 0.40 -23.90 8.37
C HIS A 317 1.21 -23.39 9.55
N TYR A 318 0.74 -23.61 10.79
CA TYR A 318 1.31 -22.98 11.99
C TYR A 318 1.84 -23.96 13.03
N HIS A 319 1.65 -25.27 12.83
CA HIS A 319 1.91 -26.29 13.86
C HIS A 319 1.12 -26.09 15.16
N GLN A 320 0.03 -25.31 15.10
CA GLN A 320 -0.88 -25.05 16.21
C GLN A 320 -2.34 -24.99 15.74
N LYS A 321 -3.28 -25.25 16.65
CA LYS A 321 -4.72 -25.40 16.31
C LYS A 321 -5.41 -24.09 15.96
N LYS A 322 -4.90 -22.96 16.46
CA LYS A 322 -5.43 -21.61 16.25
C LYS A 322 -4.36 -20.74 15.57
N PRO A 323 -4.71 -19.73 14.79
CA PRO A 323 -3.72 -18.83 14.22
C PRO A 323 -2.91 -18.11 15.31
N PRO A 324 -1.58 -17.96 15.14
CA PRO A 324 -0.75 -17.24 16.11
C PRO A 324 -1.12 -15.75 16.16
N ILE A 325 -1.21 -15.22 17.39
CA ILE A 325 -1.41 -13.79 17.65
C ILE A 325 -0.09 -13.06 17.38
N CYS A 326 -0.17 -11.85 16.85
CA CYS A 326 0.97 -10.97 16.67
C CYS A 326 0.96 -9.92 17.77
N ASP A 327 1.88 -10.02 18.73
CA ASP A 327 2.01 -9.02 19.81
C ASP A 327 2.91 -7.87 19.36
N MET A 328 2.38 -6.65 19.36
CA MET A 328 3.14 -5.45 18.98
C MET A 328 4.26 -5.13 19.97
N LYS A 329 4.17 -5.65 21.20
CA LYS A 329 5.22 -5.48 22.22
C LYS A 329 6.52 -6.17 21.85
N ASP A 330 6.44 -7.21 21.02
CA ASP A 330 7.60 -7.96 20.55
C ASP A 330 8.37 -7.23 19.45
N MET A 331 7.83 -6.12 18.91
CA MET A 331 8.51 -5.30 17.91
C MET A 331 9.52 -4.34 18.60
N PRO A 332 10.84 -4.51 18.39
CA PRO A 332 11.85 -3.69 19.09
C PRO A 332 12.25 -2.41 18.34
N VAL A 333 11.84 -2.29 17.08
CA VAL A 333 12.30 -1.26 16.14
C VAL A 333 11.84 0.14 16.59
N PRO A 334 12.73 1.16 16.61
CA PRO A 334 12.33 2.55 16.83
C PRO A 334 11.26 2.96 15.82
N THR A 335 10.07 3.37 16.29
CA THR A 335 8.91 3.59 15.43
C THR A 335 8.35 5.00 15.55
N ALA A 336 8.14 5.65 14.42
CA ALA A 336 7.51 6.95 14.29
C ALA A 336 6.15 6.78 13.59
N VAL A 337 5.07 7.29 14.17
CA VAL A 337 3.70 7.08 13.69
C VAL A 337 3.04 8.39 13.27
N TRP A 338 2.42 8.40 12.09
CA TRP A 338 1.47 9.45 11.70
C TRP A 338 0.07 8.86 11.50
N SER A 339 -0.95 9.50 12.06
CA SER A 339 -2.35 9.09 11.97
C SER A 339 -3.29 10.24 11.58
N GLY A 340 -4.39 9.90 10.92
CA GLY A 340 -5.37 10.87 10.44
C GLY A 340 -6.54 10.97 11.43
N GLY A 341 -6.98 12.19 11.74
CA GLY A 341 -8.12 12.39 12.64
C GLY A 341 -9.47 12.07 12.01
N ARG A 342 -9.52 11.88 10.68
CA ARG A 342 -10.72 11.49 9.94
C ARG A 342 -10.58 10.15 9.23
N ASP A 343 -9.46 9.46 9.39
CA ASP A 343 -9.16 8.21 8.67
C ASP A 343 -10.19 7.11 8.97
N TRP A 344 -10.88 6.61 7.94
CA TRP A 344 -11.93 5.59 8.08
C TRP A 344 -11.40 4.17 8.32
N LEU A 345 -10.13 3.91 8.02
CA LEU A 345 -9.49 2.60 8.15
C LEU A 345 -8.58 2.54 9.38
N ALA A 346 -7.59 3.43 9.45
CA ALA A 346 -6.72 3.56 10.60
C ALA A 346 -7.35 4.55 11.61
N ASP A 347 -8.52 4.18 12.12
CA ASP A 347 -9.32 5.02 13.03
C ASP A 347 -8.53 5.42 14.29
N VAL A 348 -8.86 6.60 14.82
CA VAL A 348 -8.20 7.21 15.98
C VAL A 348 -8.18 6.27 17.19
N LEU A 349 -9.24 5.50 17.44
CA LEU A 349 -9.31 4.57 18.58
C LEU A 349 -8.41 3.36 18.36
N ASP A 350 -8.47 2.74 17.18
CA ASP A 350 -7.61 1.60 16.82
C ASP A 350 -6.12 2.00 16.88
N VAL A 351 -5.77 3.19 16.37
CA VAL A 351 -4.40 3.72 16.45
C VAL A 351 -4.02 4.05 17.89
N SER A 352 -4.91 4.64 18.69
CA SER A 352 -4.62 4.97 20.10
C SER A 352 -4.27 3.71 20.89
N ILE A 353 -4.99 2.60 20.65
CA ILE A 353 -4.67 1.30 21.25
C ILE A 353 -3.29 0.81 20.77
N LEU A 354 -3.02 0.85 19.47
CA LEU A 354 -1.73 0.46 18.89
C LEU A 354 -0.56 1.20 19.53
N LEU A 355 -0.66 2.53 19.70
CA LEU A 355 0.40 3.36 20.29
C LEU A 355 0.79 2.91 21.71
N THR A 356 -0.15 2.35 22.48
CA THR A 356 0.14 1.80 23.83
C THR A 356 0.92 0.50 23.81
N GLN A 357 0.97 -0.19 22.67
CA GLN A 357 1.61 -1.50 22.53
C GLN A 357 2.99 -1.42 21.86
N ILE A 358 3.30 -0.32 21.15
CA ILE A 358 4.61 -0.11 20.52
C ILE A 358 5.64 0.19 21.61
N THR A 359 6.51 -0.79 21.89
CA THR A 359 7.52 -0.69 22.96
C THR A 359 8.52 0.46 22.76
N ASN A 360 8.89 0.75 21.51
CA ASN A 360 9.87 1.78 21.17
C ASN A 360 9.26 2.87 20.27
N LEU A 361 8.22 3.54 20.76
CA LEU A 361 7.57 4.66 20.08
C LEU A 361 8.42 5.93 20.25
N VAL A 362 9.10 6.37 19.19
CA VAL A 362 9.98 7.55 19.23
C VAL A 362 9.27 8.84 18.83
N TYR A 363 8.15 8.73 18.12
CA TYR A 363 7.39 9.87 17.61
C TYR A 363 5.95 9.47 17.30
N HIS A 364 5.01 10.36 17.61
CA HIS A 364 3.63 10.26 17.16
C HIS A 364 3.10 11.64 16.78
N LYS A 365 2.41 11.72 15.64
CA LYS A 365 1.66 12.90 15.24
C LYS A 365 0.31 12.52 14.65
N GLN A 366 -0.74 13.11 15.19
CA GLN A 366 -2.06 13.04 14.60
C GLN A 366 -2.34 14.31 13.78
N LEU A 367 -2.86 14.14 12.57
CA LEU A 367 -3.24 15.20 11.64
C LEU A 367 -4.77 15.25 11.58
N PRO A 368 -5.43 16.18 12.31
CA PRO A 368 -6.86 16.09 12.60
C PRO A 368 -7.79 16.01 11.40
N GLU A 369 -7.41 16.62 10.28
CA GLU A 369 -8.22 16.70 9.07
C GLU A 369 -7.86 15.68 7.98
N TRP A 370 -6.77 14.93 8.18
CA TRP A 370 -6.30 13.95 7.20
C TRP A 370 -7.16 12.69 7.20
N GLU A 371 -7.41 12.21 5.98
CA GLU A 371 -8.02 10.92 5.67
C GLU A 371 -6.93 9.91 5.26
N HIS A 372 -7.32 8.66 4.98
CA HIS A 372 -6.38 7.56 4.78
C HIS A 372 -5.39 7.73 3.62
N LEU A 373 -5.80 8.48 2.59
CA LEU A 373 -5.03 8.67 1.36
C LEU A 373 -4.19 9.96 1.36
N ASP A 374 -4.39 10.86 2.32
CA ASP A 374 -3.61 12.10 2.46
C ASP A 374 -2.11 11.80 2.70
N PHE A 375 -1.78 10.66 3.29
CA PHE A 375 -0.40 10.23 3.55
C PHE A 375 0.43 10.01 2.27
N ILE A 376 -0.23 9.66 1.17
CA ILE A 376 0.43 9.39 -0.13
C ILE A 376 0.07 10.45 -1.18
N TRP A 377 -1.11 11.05 -1.09
CA TRP A 377 -1.63 11.98 -2.09
C TRP A 377 -2.02 13.37 -1.58
N GLY A 378 -1.84 13.63 -0.29
CA GLY A 378 -2.12 14.93 0.32
C GLY A 378 -1.28 16.04 -0.29
N LEU A 379 -1.92 17.12 -0.74
CA LEU A 379 -1.25 18.32 -1.24
C LEU A 379 -0.30 18.92 -0.20
N ASP A 380 -0.67 18.83 1.08
CA ASP A 380 0.09 19.31 2.22
C ASP A 380 1.04 18.30 2.89
N ALA A 381 1.06 17.06 2.38
CA ALA A 381 1.92 16.00 2.91
C ALA A 381 3.42 16.35 2.96
N PRO A 382 3.99 17.11 2.00
CA PRO A 382 5.42 17.44 2.02
C PRO A 382 5.85 18.20 3.28
N TRP A 383 5.16 19.28 3.62
CA TRP A 383 5.57 20.13 4.74
C TRP A 383 5.03 19.66 6.08
N ARG A 384 3.94 18.89 6.11
CA ARG A 384 3.36 18.38 7.37
C ARG A 384 3.90 17.03 7.81
N MET A 385 4.47 16.24 6.89
CA MET A 385 4.93 14.87 7.17
C MET A 385 6.24 14.50 6.49
N TYR A 386 6.39 14.64 5.17
CA TYR A 386 7.60 14.14 4.47
C TYR A 386 8.89 14.83 4.95
N ASN A 387 8.83 16.14 5.19
CA ASN A 387 9.95 16.89 5.79
C ASN A 387 10.29 16.42 7.21
N GLU A 388 9.29 16.02 8.02
CA GLU A 388 9.52 15.49 9.36
C GLU A 388 10.17 14.11 9.33
N ILE A 389 9.75 13.24 8.39
CA ILE A 389 10.39 11.94 8.13
C ILE A 389 11.88 12.16 7.80
N ILE A 390 12.20 13.07 6.88
CA ILE A 390 13.60 13.38 6.53
C ILE A 390 14.39 13.91 7.74
N ASN A 391 13.79 14.79 8.53
CA ASN A 391 14.43 15.33 9.74
C ASN A 391 14.73 14.23 10.76
N LEU A 392 13.81 13.29 10.96
CA LEU A 392 14.03 12.13 11.82
C LEU A 392 15.12 11.21 11.27
N MET A 393 15.12 10.91 9.97
CA MET A 393 16.22 10.13 9.35
C MET A 393 17.58 10.79 9.55
N ARG A 394 17.69 12.11 9.35
CA ARG A 394 18.93 12.88 9.57
C ARG A 394 19.35 12.98 11.04
N LYS A 395 18.40 12.92 11.98
CA LYS A 395 18.71 12.89 13.41
C LYS A 395 19.31 11.55 13.83
N TYR A 396 18.92 10.47 13.16
CA TYR A 396 19.38 9.09 13.40
C TYR A 396 20.39 8.61 12.35
N GLN A 397 21.11 9.55 11.72
CA GLN A 397 22.03 9.27 10.62
C GLN A 397 23.26 8.49 11.06
#